data_AF-A0A6P0IW97-F1
#
_entry.id   AF-A0A6P0IW97-F1
#
_cell.length_a   1.000
_cell.length_b   1.000
_cell.length_c   1.000
_cell.angle_alpha   90.00
_cell.angle_beta   90.00
_cell.angle_gamma   90.00
#
_symmetry.space_group_name_H-M   'P 1'
#
loop_
_entity.id
_entity.type
_entity.pdbx_description
1 polymer ?
#
loop_
_entity_poly.entity_id
_entity_poly.type
_entity_poly.pdbx_seq_one_letter_code
_entity_poly.pdbx_strand_id
1 'polypeptide(L)' 'MYIYTAYNLCIHSEIPLPELMDSDGPPDVIIRLGKLSHLPPETANWSNRVLGELHGKAKVLIEDGREITI' A
#
# COMPACT_ATOMS: atom_id res chain seq x y z
N MET A 1 8.40 -1.52 -12.36
CA MET A 1 8.11 -0.47 -11.38
C MET A 1 7.17 0.49 -12.07
N TYR A 2 5.90 0.54 -11.63
CA TYR A 2 4.87 1.38 -12.25
C TYR A 2 4.57 2.56 -11.31
N ILE A 3 4.41 3.77 -11.87
CA ILE A 3 4.13 4.98 -11.11
C ILE A 3 2.94 5.69 -11.76
N TYR A 4 1.93 6.08 -10.98
CA TYR A 4 0.68 6.64 -11.50
C TYR A 4 0.25 7.94 -10.79
N THR A 5 -0.60 8.79 -11.39
CA THR A 5 -1.28 9.89 -10.67
C THR A 5 -2.79 9.71 -10.53
N ALA A 6 -3.32 9.87 -9.32
CA ALA A 6 -4.76 9.90 -9.03
C ALA A 6 -5.07 11.07 -8.09
N TYR A 7 -5.95 12.01 -8.47
CA TYR A 7 -6.22 13.22 -7.66
C TYR A 7 -4.94 14.00 -7.27
N ASN A 8 -3.96 14.09 -8.19
CA ASN A 8 -2.59 14.59 -7.96
C ASN A 8 -1.71 13.78 -6.99
N LEU A 9 -2.13 12.60 -6.54
CA LEU A 9 -1.29 11.69 -5.74
C LEU A 9 -0.46 10.81 -6.65
N CYS A 10 0.84 10.76 -6.43
CA CYS A 10 1.75 9.86 -7.13
C CYS A 10 1.83 8.50 -6.42
N ILE A 11 1.41 7.42 -7.09
CA ILE A 11 1.34 6.06 -6.53
C ILE A 11 2.42 5.21 -7.17
N HIS A 12 3.37 4.73 -6.38
CA HIS A 12 4.34 3.73 -6.79
C HIS A 12 3.78 2.34 -6.46
N SER A 13 3.63 1.47 -7.46
CA SER A 13 3.09 0.12 -7.25
C SER A 13 3.94 -1.00 -7.88
N GLU A 14 4.04 -2.11 -7.17
CA GLU A 14 4.57 -3.38 -7.68
C GLU A 14 3.55 -4.15 -8.54
N ILE A 15 2.26 -3.83 -8.43
CA ILE A 15 1.21 -4.39 -9.28
C ILE A 15 0.75 -3.37 -10.32
N PRO A 16 0.41 -3.78 -11.55
CA PRO A 16 -0.15 -2.88 -12.53
C PRO A 16 -1.55 -2.40 -12.08
N LEU A 17 -1.83 -1.11 -12.27
CA LEU A 17 -3.13 -0.48 -11.98
C LEU A 17 -3.66 0.12 -13.29
N PRO A 18 -4.31 -0.68 -14.16
CA PRO A 18 -4.57 -0.31 -15.56
C PRO A 18 -5.49 0.90 -15.75
N GLU A 19 -6.26 1.26 -14.72
CA GLU A 19 -7.18 2.39 -14.75
C GLU A 19 -6.49 3.73 -14.48
N LEU A 20 -5.21 3.72 -14.11
CA LEU A 20 -4.45 4.92 -13.78
C LEU A 20 -3.45 5.27 -14.89
N MET A 21 -3.17 6.56 -15.04
CA MET A 21 -2.17 7.08 -16.00
C MET A 21 -0.78 7.10 -15.37
N ASP A 22 0.23 6.76 -16.17
CA ASP A 22 1.64 6.80 -15.76
C ASP A 22 2.08 8.21 -15.32
N SER A 23 3.06 8.27 -14.41
CA SER A 23 3.60 9.51 -13.84
C SER A 23 5.09 9.38 -13.51
N ASP A 24 5.84 10.48 -13.61
CA ASP A 24 7.27 10.55 -13.27
C ASP A 24 7.55 11.29 -11.94
N GLY A 25 6.50 11.58 -11.15
CA GLY A 25 6.62 12.30 -9.88
C GLY A 25 7.17 11.47 -8.71
N PRO A 26 7.63 12.11 -7.62
CA PRO A 26 7.98 11.40 -6.39
C PRO A 26 6.72 10.76 -5.77
N PRO A 27 6.81 9.54 -5.19
CA PRO A 27 5.64 8.84 -4.68
C PRO A 27 5.10 9.44 -3.38
N ASP A 28 3.80 9.66 -3.33
CA ASP A 28 3.03 9.98 -2.13
C ASP A 28 2.60 8.71 -1.39
N VAL A 29 2.30 7.65 -2.15
CA VAL A 29 1.86 6.33 -1.66
C VAL A 29 2.67 5.23 -2.35
N ILE A 30 3.05 4.20 -1.60
CA ILE A 30 3.81 3.05 -2.10
C ILE A 30 3.01 1.78 -1.83
N ILE A 31 2.73 0.99 -2.87
CA ILE A 31 2.01 -0.29 -2.79
C ILE A 31 2.98 -1.42 -3.13
N ARG A 32 3.16 -2.37 -2.21
CA ARG A 32 4.06 -3.53 -2.35
C ARG A 32 3.31 -4.84 -2.12
N LEU A 33 3.83 -5.92 -2.70
CA LEU A 33 3.39 -7.28 -2.42
C LEU A 33 4.28 -7.89 -1.33
N GLY A 34 3.68 -8.38 -0.24
CA GLY A 34 4.42 -8.93 0.89
C GLY A 34 3.74 -10.12 1.56
N LYS A 35 4.53 -10.97 2.21
CA LYS A 35 3.98 -12.08 3.01
C LYS A 35 3.52 -11.56 4.37
N LEU A 36 2.23 -11.33 4.52
CA LEU A 36 1.60 -10.88 5.79
C LEU A 36 1.22 -12.02 6.74
N SER A 37 1.60 -13.28 6.43
CA SER A 37 1.16 -14.50 7.12
C SER A 37 1.62 -14.63 8.58
N HIS A 38 2.59 -13.83 9.02
CA HIS A 38 3.18 -13.90 10.36
C HIS A 38 3.20 -12.57 11.09
N LEU A 39 2.29 -11.64 10.79
CA LEU A 39 2.17 -10.43 11.60
C LEU A 39 1.49 -10.80 12.93
N PRO A 40 2.20 -10.76 14.07
CA PRO A 40 1.60 -11.07 15.36
C PRO A 40 0.52 -10.02 15.65
N PRO A 41 -0.61 -10.37 16.29
CA PRO A 41 -1.70 -9.44 16.61
C PRO A 41 -1.23 -8.16 17.35
N GLU A 42 -0.10 -8.26 18.07
CA GLU A 42 0.55 -7.17 18.81
C GLU A 42 1.25 -6.12 17.93
N THR A 43 1.38 -6.34 16.62
CA THR A 43 1.96 -5.33 15.69
C THR A 43 1.03 -4.14 15.41
N ALA A 44 -0.25 -4.23 15.78
CA ALA A 44 -1.24 -3.17 15.58
C ALA A 44 -1.17 -2.02 16.62
N ASN A 45 -0.16 -2.02 17.50
CA ASN A 45 -0.05 -1.07 18.63
C ASN A 45 1.20 -0.16 18.57
N TRP A 46 1.66 0.19 17.36
CA TRP A 46 2.68 1.22 17.16
C TRP A 46 2.02 2.34 16.37
N SER A 47 2.11 3.58 16.87
CA SER A 47 1.33 4.77 16.48
C SER A 47 1.12 5.04 14.98
N ASN A 48 1.89 4.39 14.10
CA ASN A 48 1.92 4.62 12.66
C ASN A 48 1.63 3.35 11.83
N ARG A 49 1.22 2.23 12.43
CA ARG A 49 0.93 0.99 11.70
C ARG A 49 -0.51 0.55 11.89
N VAL A 50 -1.21 0.28 10.80
CA VAL A 50 -2.61 -0.18 10.78
C VAL A 50 -2.71 -1.46 9.98
N LEU A 51 -3.18 -2.53 10.61
CA LEU A 51 -3.53 -3.77 9.91
C LEU A 51 -5.01 -3.73 9.53
N GLY A 52 -5.29 -3.80 8.24
CA GLY A 52 -6.64 -3.87 7.67
C GLY A 52 -6.93 -5.22 7.02
N GLU A 53 -8.21 -5.53 6.88
CA GLU A 53 -8.67 -6.68 6.11
C GLU A 53 -9.77 -6.21 5.15
N LEU A 54 -9.57 -6.43 3.86
CA LEU A 54 -10.60 -6.26 2.86
C LEU A 54 -11.38 -7.56 2.78
N HIS A 55 -12.60 -7.59 3.35
CA HIS A 55 -13.49 -8.75 3.49
C HIS A 55 -13.19 -9.94 2.56
N GLY A 56 -12.34 -10.87 3.03
CA GLY A 56 -11.99 -12.11 2.33
C GLY A 56 -11.13 -11.99 1.06
N LYS A 57 -10.71 -10.79 0.67
CA LYS A 57 -9.92 -10.52 -0.54
C LYS A 57 -8.43 -10.33 -0.25
N ALA A 58 -8.10 -9.60 0.81
CA ALA A 58 -6.72 -9.30 1.15
C ALA A 58 -6.57 -8.85 2.61
N LYS A 59 -5.41 -9.15 3.19
CA LYS A 59 -4.91 -8.42 4.36
C LYS A 59 -4.05 -7.29 3.86
N VAL A 60 -4.07 -6.16 4.54
CA VAL A 60 -3.24 -5.00 4.20
C VAL A 60 -2.55 -4.49 5.44
N LEU A 61 -1.27 -4.19 5.33
CA LEU A 61 -0.53 -3.46 6.36
C LEU A 61 -0.24 -2.05 5.84
N ILE A 62 -0.75 -1.05 6.55
CA ILE A 62 -0.52 0.36 6.26
C ILE A 62 0.52 0.88 7.26
N GLU A 63 1.60 1.46 6.77
CA GLU A 63 2.66 2.10 7.57
C GLU A 63 2.77 3.58 7.21
N ASP A 64 2.86 4.44 8.23
CA ASP A 64 2.98 5.90 8.13
C ASP A 64 1.89 6.58 7.26
N GLY A 65 0.77 5.91 7.06
CA GLY A 65 -0.32 6.35 6.18
C GLY A 65 0.03 6.40 4.69
N ARG A 66 1.19 5.88 4.28
CA ARG A 66 1.72 6.00 2.90
C ARG A 66 2.21 4.69 2.30
N GLU A 67 2.68 3.75 3.12
CA GLU A 67 3.14 2.45 2.63
C GLU A 67 2.05 1.41 2.86
N ILE A 68 1.63 0.74 1.78
CA ILE A 68 0.59 -0.29 1.80
C ILE A 68 1.20 -1.59 1.32
N THR A 69 1.30 -2.56 2.20
CA THR A 69 1.70 -3.94 1.86
C THR A 69 0.47 -4.81 1.76
N ILE A 70 0.32 -5.52 0.64
CA ILE A 70 -0.77 -6.46 0.35
C ILE A 70 -0.23 -7.88 0.34
#